data_AF-A0A1Y2LQX8-F1
#
_entry.id   AF-A0A1Y2LQX8-F1
#
_cell.length_a   1.000
_cell.length_b   1.000
_cell.length_c   1.000
_cell.angle_alpha   90.00
_cell.angle_beta   90.00
_cell.angle_gamma   90.00
#
_symmetry.space_group_name_H-M   'P 1'
#
loop_
_entity.id
_entity.type
_entity.pdbx_description
1 polymer ?
#
loop_
_entity_poly.entity_id
_entity_poly.type
_entity_poly.pdbx_seq_one_letter_code
_entity_poly.pdbx_strand_id
1 'polypeptide(L)'
;MAPPTPFPTPNPTADGSNALPYKWNDVTSKLGLTSATDLSNFILNPIFLAHWTVLRDHMPLTPGTPVNITSLDDKADLRAFTFAIYTAMDSMATSKYDRPTSADQKSWTRIEHVECLVYRAARDFAQPNHLFHLAFERPELKNEPGHKDALSRIRGLAMLAYNLIVNYTLMPPSNVVRKIEAVKPASQPRLSPLPEVRRRWELEHMDVGDLRKTVLDRHRKDEDEREWLIKIFMEDVKDDVGATLVVKEDGDVIVEVEEGAQVGGVKRKFGEGEESEEI
;
A
#
# COMPACT_ATOMS: atom_id res chain seq x y z
N MET A 1 -11.49 -4.17 31.43
CA MET A 1 -10.83 -4.20 30.12
C MET A 1 -9.72 -3.16 30.14
N ALA A 2 -8.47 -3.56 29.91
CA ALA A 2 -7.35 -2.62 29.85
C ALA A 2 -7.43 -1.80 28.54
N PRO A 3 -7.04 -0.51 28.54
CA PRO A 3 -7.00 0.29 27.32
C PRO A 3 -6.02 -0.31 26.31
N PRO A 4 -6.28 -0.18 24.99
CA PRO A 4 -5.34 -0.63 23.97
C PRO A 4 -4.02 0.13 24.12
N THR A 5 -2.92 -0.61 24.18
CA THR A 5 -1.57 -0.04 24.19
C THR A 5 -1.37 0.81 22.94
N PRO A 6 -0.83 2.03 23.05
CA PRO A 6 -0.48 2.83 21.89
C PRO A 6 0.55 2.07 21.05
N PHE A 7 0.32 2.02 19.74
CA PHE A 7 1.28 1.44 18.79
C PHE A 7 2.65 2.09 18.99
N PRO A 8 3.74 1.31 19.05
CA PRO A 8 5.08 1.89 19.10
C PRO A 8 5.30 2.74 17.86
N THR A 9 5.58 4.03 18.07
CA THR A 9 6.06 4.93 17.03
C THR A 9 7.38 4.34 16.51
N PRO A 10 7.49 3.99 15.22
CA PRO A 10 8.76 3.51 14.70
C PRO A 10 9.78 4.64 14.81
N ASN A 11 10.83 4.40 15.60
CA ASN A 11 12.02 5.25 15.63
C ASN A 11 12.59 5.29 14.21
N PRO A 12 12.63 6.46 13.53
CA PRO A 12 13.37 6.58 12.30
C PRO A 12 14.85 6.63 12.69
N THR A 13 15.53 5.49 12.65
CA THR A 13 16.99 5.50 12.70
C THR A 13 17.50 6.31 11.50
N ALA A 14 18.17 7.40 11.83
CA ALA A 14 18.85 8.29 10.91
C ALA A 14 20.02 7.54 10.26
N ASP A 15 19.76 6.93 9.10
CA ASP A 15 20.73 6.67 8.02
C ASP A 15 19.96 6.23 6.76
N GLY A 16 19.31 7.21 6.14
CA GLY A 16 18.35 7.06 5.04
C GLY A 16 18.91 6.59 3.69
N SER A 17 20.08 5.95 3.63
CA SER A 17 20.64 5.42 2.38
C SER A 17 20.99 3.91 2.39
N ASN A 18 20.73 3.19 3.49
CA ASN A 18 21.11 1.76 3.64
C ASN A 18 19.94 0.78 3.94
N ALA A 19 18.68 1.20 3.86
CA ALA A 19 17.56 0.40 4.39
C ALA A 19 17.00 -0.71 3.47
N LEU A 20 17.41 -0.80 2.20
CA LEU A 20 16.95 -1.85 1.28
C LEU A 20 17.99 -2.97 1.14
N PRO A 21 17.56 -4.24 1.00
CA PRO A 21 18.47 -5.36 0.82
C PRO A 21 19.40 -5.20 -0.40
N TYR A 22 18.86 -4.63 -1.48
CA TYR A 22 19.60 -4.41 -2.72
C TYR A 22 19.57 -2.96 -3.15
N LYS A 23 20.72 -2.47 -3.61
CA LYS A 23 20.82 -1.12 -4.20
C LYS A 23 20.04 -1.08 -5.51
N TRP A 24 19.26 -0.01 -5.72
CA TRP A 24 18.48 0.14 -6.94
C TRP A 24 19.32 0.12 -8.21
N ASN A 25 20.55 0.64 -8.19
CA ASN A 25 21.46 0.59 -9.34
C ASN A 25 21.84 -0.86 -9.73
N ASP A 26 22.00 -1.74 -8.73
CA ASP A 26 22.29 -3.15 -8.98
C ASP A 26 21.05 -3.84 -9.59
N VAL A 27 19.85 -3.54 -9.08
CA VAL A 27 18.58 -4.03 -9.64
C VAL A 27 18.41 -3.58 -11.09
N THR A 28 18.55 -2.27 -11.36
CA THR A 28 18.42 -1.66 -12.69
C THR A 28 19.40 -2.28 -13.68
N SER A 29 20.67 -2.41 -13.30
CA SER A 29 21.69 -3.02 -14.17
C SER A 29 21.40 -4.50 -14.47
N LYS A 30 20.92 -5.27 -13.48
CA LYS A 30 20.55 -6.68 -13.67
C LYS A 30 19.33 -6.86 -14.57
N LEU A 31 18.38 -5.94 -14.51
CA LEU A 31 17.21 -5.91 -15.39
C LEU A 31 17.50 -5.38 -16.80
N GLY A 32 18.71 -4.85 -17.06
CA GLY A 32 19.06 -4.27 -18.37
C GLY A 32 18.41 -2.91 -18.63
N LEU A 33 18.07 -2.19 -17.55
CA LEU A 33 17.46 -0.86 -17.60
C LEU A 33 18.54 0.22 -17.53
N THR A 34 18.23 1.41 -18.04
CA THR A 34 19.23 2.50 -18.13
C THR A 34 19.05 3.57 -17.07
N SER A 35 17.85 3.71 -16.51
CA SER A 35 17.52 4.77 -15.55
C SER A 35 16.60 4.31 -14.42
N ALA A 36 16.55 5.11 -13.35
CA ALA A 36 15.58 4.92 -12.26
C ALA A 36 14.12 5.12 -12.75
N THR A 37 13.92 5.96 -13.76
CA THR A 37 12.60 6.16 -14.39
C THR A 37 12.15 4.89 -15.09
N ASP A 38 13.05 4.22 -15.82
CA ASP A 38 12.76 2.95 -16.48
C ASP A 38 12.39 1.87 -15.45
N LEU A 39 13.07 1.87 -14.29
CA LEU A 39 12.73 0.96 -13.21
C LEU A 39 11.32 1.23 -12.66
N SER A 40 10.94 2.49 -12.44
CA SER A 40 9.58 2.82 -12.02
C SER A 40 8.54 2.39 -13.06
N ASN A 41 8.83 2.58 -14.35
CA ASN A 41 7.94 2.17 -15.44
C ASN A 41 7.86 0.64 -15.55
N PHE A 42 8.96 -0.06 -15.30
CA PHE A 42 9.03 -1.51 -15.25
C PHE A 42 8.16 -2.07 -14.11
N ILE A 43 8.26 -1.48 -12.91
CA ILE A 43 7.45 -1.90 -11.76
C ILE A 43 5.95 -1.69 -12.00
N LEU A 44 5.59 -0.59 -12.68
CA LEU A 44 4.21 -0.27 -13.03
C LEU A 44 3.73 -0.97 -14.30
N ASN A 45 4.60 -1.72 -14.97
CA ASN A 45 4.23 -2.46 -16.17
C ASN A 45 3.16 -3.51 -15.82
N PRO A 46 2.07 -3.63 -16.60
CA PRO A 46 1.01 -4.59 -16.32
C PRO A 46 1.48 -6.03 -16.14
N ILE A 47 2.54 -6.45 -16.84
CA ILE A 47 3.11 -7.81 -16.77
C ILE A 47 3.68 -8.07 -15.37
N PHE A 48 4.56 -7.19 -14.89
CA PHE A 48 5.12 -7.32 -13.55
C PHE A 48 4.05 -7.10 -12.48
N LEU A 49 3.25 -6.05 -12.64
CA LEU A 49 2.27 -5.62 -11.65
C LEU A 49 1.19 -6.67 -11.40
N ALA A 50 0.73 -7.39 -12.45
CA ALA A 50 -0.24 -8.47 -12.31
C ALA A 50 0.29 -9.55 -11.35
N HIS A 51 1.51 -10.04 -11.57
CA HIS A 51 2.09 -11.08 -10.72
C HIS A 51 2.44 -10.55 -9.32
N TRP A 52 2.89 -9.30 -9.22
CA TRP A 52 3.18 -8.65 -7.93
C TRP A 52 1.94 -8.58 -7.06
N THR A 53 0.80 -8.17 -7.61
CA THR A 53 -0.45 -8.04 -6.85
C THR A 53 -0.97 -9.39 -6.36
N VAL A 54 -0.82 -10.46 -7.15
CA VAL A 54 -1.13 -11.82 -6.70
C VAL A 54 -0.26 -12.19 -5.51
N LEU A 55 1.06 -11.96 -5.57
CA LEU A 55 1.94 -12.23 -4.43
C LEU A 55 1.52 -11.42 -3.20
N ARG A 56 1.33 -10.10 -3.34
CA ARG A 56 0.94 -9.20 -2.24
C ARG A 56 -0.36 -9.63 -1.55
N ASP A 57 -1.35 -10.08 -2.33
CA ASP A 57 -2.66 -10.42 -1.80
C ASP A 57 -2.70 -11.82 -1.17
N HIS A 58 -1.87 -12.76 -1.65
CA HIS A 58 -1.74 -14.10 -1.07
C HIS A 58 -0.75 -14.17 0.09
N MET A 59 0.30 -13.35 0.07
CA MET A 59 1.28 -13.22 1.15
C MET A 59 1.02 -11.89 1.87
N PRO A 60 0.31 -11.87 3.01
CA PRO A 60 -0.07 -10.63 3.68
C PRO A 60 1.18 -9.83 4.09
N LEU A 61 1.49 -8.80 3.30
CA LEU A 61 2.60 -7.88 3.53
C LEU A 61 2.19 -6.83 4.57
N THR A 62 2.22 -7.22 5.85
CA THR A 62 1.78 -6.35 6.94
C THR A 62 2.84 -5.29 7.28
N PRO A 63 2.48 -3.99 7.26
CA PRO A 63 3.38 -2.92 7.69
C PRO A 63 3.84 -3.11 9.15
N GLY A 64 5.12 -2.87 9.41
CA GLY A 64 5.78 -3.12 10.68
C GLY A 64 6.18 -4.58 10.94
N THR A 65 5.82 -5.53 10.06
CA THR A 65 6.09 -6.96 10.28
C THR A 65 7.18 -7.46 9.32
N PRO A 66 8.37 -7.87 9.81
CA PRO A 66 9.42 -8.38 8.93
C PRO A 66 8.98 -9.69 8.26
N VAL A 67 9.17 -9.75 6.95
CA VAL A 67 8.97 -10.97 6.18
C VAL A 67 10.32 -11.63 5.98
N ASN A 68 10.60 -12.68 6.74
CA ASN A 68 11.83 -13.44 6.59
C ASN A 68 11.78 -14.28 5.30
N ILE A 69 12.65 -13.95 4.35
CA ILE A 69 12.89 -14.67 3.08
C ILE A 69 14.39 -14.91 2.98
N THR A 70 14.92 -15.73 3.88
CA THR A 70 16.36 -16.02 4.04
C THR A 70 17.08 -16.32 2.73
N SER A 71 16.43 -17.01 1.79
CA SER A 71 17.00 -17.39 0.49
C SER A 71 17.35 -16.20 -0.43
N LEU A 72 16.92 -14.99 -0.09
CA LEU A 72 17.18 -13.77 -0.85
C LEU A 72 18.09 -12.77 -0.10
N ASP A 73 18.59 -13.11 1.09
CA ASP A 73 19.55 -12.26 1.80
C ASP A 73 21.01 -12.60 1.42
N ASP A 74 21.31 -13.89 1.28
CA ASP A 74 22.65 -14.35 0.95
C ASP A 74 22.90 -14.42 -0.57
N LYS A 75 24.12 -14.08 -0.99
CA LYS A 75 24.50 -14.07 -2.41
C LYS A 75 24.54 -15.47 -3.03
N ALA A 76 24.91 -16.49 -2.27
CA ALA A 76 24.90 -17.87 -2.74
C ALA A 76 23.47 -18.41 -2.84
N ASP A 77 22.63 -18.10 -1.85
CA ASP A 77 21.22 -18.49 -1.89
C ASP A 77 20.46 -17.81 -3.02
N LEU A 78 20.68 -16.51 -3.25
CA LEU A 78 20.11 -15.80 -4.40
C LEU A 78 20.55 -16.43 -5.72
N ARG A 79 21.80 -16.90 -5.82
CA ARG A 79 22.29 -17.61 -7.02
C ARG A 79 21.58 -18.95 -7.18
N ALA A 80 21.42 -19.72 -6.12
CA ALA A 80 20.69 -21.00 -6.14
C ALA A 80 19.22 -20.80 -6.54
N PHE A 81 18.56 -19.80 -5.94
CA PHE A 81 17.21 -19.36 -6.30
C PHE A 81 17.11 -19.02 -7.79
N THR A 82 18.00 -18.15 -8.28
CA THR A 82 18.03 -17.73 -9.70
C THR A 82 18.17 -18.94 -10.63
N PHE A 83 19.07 -19.86 -10.28
CA PHE A 83 19.34 -21.06 -11.09
C PHE A 83 18.15 -22.03 -11.07
N ALA A 84 17.47 -22.18 -9.94
CA ALA A 84 16.27 -23.01 -9.83
C ALA A 84 15.15 -22.48 -10.73
N ILE A 85 14.93 -21.16 -10.75
CA ILE A 85 13.94 -20.52 -11.64
C ILE A 85 14.32 -20.71 -13.10
N TYR A 86 15.58 -20.46 -13.46
CA TYR A 86 16.06 -20.69 -14.82
C TYR A 86 15.85 -22.15 -15.25
N THR A 87 16.25 -23.11 -14.41
CA THR A 87 16.08 -24.54 -14.68
C THR A 87 14.61 -24.91 -14.87
N ALA A 88 13.70 -24.33 -14.08
CA ALA A 88 12.27 -24.54 -14.26
C ALA A 88 11.73 -23.92 -15.56
N MET A 89 12.33 -22.84 -16.07
CA MET A 89 11.95 -22.21 -17.33
C MET A 89 12.52 -22.95 -18.55
N ASP A 90 13.74 -23.48 -18.44
CA ASP A 90 14.44 -24.22 -19.50
C ASP A 90 13.92 -25.66 -19.64
N SER A 91 13.36 -26.21 -18.55
CA SER A 91 12.71 -27.51 -18.55
C SER A 91 11.52 -27.55 -19.51
N MET A 92 11.41 -28.65 -20.29
CA MET A 92 10.21 -28.94 -21.08
C MET A 92 9.04 -29.44 -20.24
N ALA A 93 9.26 -29.70 -18.94
CA ALA A 93 8.21 -30.13 -18.03
C ALA A 93 7.39 -28.92 -17.54
N THR A 94 6.11 -29.15 -17.28
CA THR A 94 5.25 -28.15 -16.64
C THR A 94 5.75 -27.85 -15.23
N SER A 95 5.99 -26.58 -14.95
CA SER A 95 6.30 -26.09 -13.62
C SER A 95 5.02 -25.97 -12.78
N LYS A 96 5.12 -26.17 -11.46
CA LYS A 96 4.02 -25.88 -10.52
C LYS A 96 3.57 -24.41 -10.56
N TYR A 97 4.38 -23.53 -11.14
CA TYR A 97 4.12 -22.10 -11.31
C TYR A 97 3.37 -21.74 -12.61
N ASP A 98 3.21 -22.68 -13.55
CA ASP A 98 2.57 -22.39 -14.84
C ASP A 98 1.08 -22.10 -14.71
N ARG A 99 0.39 -22.86 -13.84
CA ARG A 99 -1.07 -22.79 -13.61
C ARG A 99 -1.40 -23.09 -12.15
N PRO A 100 -0.97 -22.23 -11.22
CA PRO A 100 -1.16 -22.51 -9.80
C PRO A 100 -2.63 -22.39 -9.43
N THR A 101 -3.17 -23.42 -8.78
CA THR A 101 -4.53 -23.37 -8.25
C THR A 101 -4.55 -22.61 -6.93
N SER A 102 -5.73 -22.14 -6.50
CA SER A 102 -5.87 -21.52 -5.18
C SER A 102 -5.58 -22.49 -4.03
N ALA A 103 -5.67 -23.80 -4.26
CA ALA A 103 -5.28 -24.81 -3.27
C ALA A 103 -3.75 -24.90 -3.13
N ASP A 104 -3.03 -24.90 -4.26
CA ASP A 104 -1.56 -24.90 -4.28
C ASP A 104 -1.03 -23.65 -3.59
N GLN A 105 -1.57 -22.48 -3.95
CA GLN A 105 -1.13 -21.20 -3.37
C GLN A 105 -1.36 -21.10 -1.86
N LYS A 106 -2.28 -21.87 -1.28
CA LYS A 106 -2.50 -21.89 0.17
C LYS A 106 -1.49 -22.76 0.92
N SER A 107 -0.93 -23.77 0.25
CA SER A 107 0.08 -24.67 0.85
C SER A 107 1.50 -24.17 0.66
N TRP A 108 1.70 -23.18 -0.22
CA TRP A 108 3.00 -22.60 -0.50
C TRP A 108 3.60 -21.86 0.69
N THR A 109 4.89 -22.04 0.83
CA THR A 109 5.77 -21.22 1.64
C THR A 109 5.91 -19.82 1.03
N ARG A 110 6.38 -18.87 1.84
CA ARG A 110 6.63 -17.49 1.37
C ARG A 110 7.61 -17.44 0.21
N ILE A 111 8.67 -18.26 0.25
CA ILE A 111 9.65 -18.32 -0.83
C ILE A 111 9.02 -18.85 -2.12
N GLU A 112 8.13 -19.84 -2.05
CA GLU A 112 7.43 -20.38 -3.24
C GLU A 112 6.50 -19.34 -3.88
N HIS A 113 5.88 -18.45 -3.10
CA HIS A 113 5.16 -17.31 -3.67
C HIS A 113 6.09 -16.37 -4.46
N VAL A 114 7.29 -16.11 -3.92
CA VAL A 114 8.30 -15.27 -4.60
C VAL A 114 8.84 -15.98 -5.84
N GLU A 115 9.11 -17.28 -5.77
CA GLU A 115 9.50 -18.10 -6.93
C GLU A 115 8.44 -18.02 -8.03
N CYS A 116 7.16 -18.16 -7.67
CA CYS A 116 6.05 -18.02 -8.63
C CYS A 116 6.02 -16.64 -9.29
N LEU A 117 6.15 -15.56 -8.51
CA LEU A 117 6.24 -14.19 -9.03
C LEU A 117 7.39 -14.06 -10.04
N VAL A 118 8.61 -14.44 -9.64
CA VAL A 118 9.81 -14.28 -10.46
C VAL A 118 9.73 -15.15 -11.71
N TYR A 119 9.30 -16.40 -11.58
CA TYR A 119 9.11 -17.33 -12.69
C TYR A 119 8.14 -16.78 -13.73
N ARG A 120 6.93 -16.38 -13.30
CA ARG A 120 5.88 -15.93 -14.22
C ARG A 120 6.22 -14.59 -14.86
N ALA A 121 6.79 -13.65 -14.09
CA ALA A 121 7.27 -12.39 -14.63
C ALA A 121 8.38 -12.62 -15.66
N ALA A 122 9.39 -13.46 -15.35
CA ALA A 122 10.45 -13.78 -16.29
C ALA A 122 9.91 -14.42 -17.57
N ARG A 123 8.98 -15.39 -17.46
CA ARG A 123 8.37 -16.08 -18.59
C ARG A 123 7.57 -15.13 -19.49
N ASP A 124 6.82 -14.20 -18.89
CA ASP A 124 6.02 -13.24 -19.67
C ASP A 124 6.89 -12.15 -20.30
N PHE A 125 7.94 -11.68 -19.62
CA PHE A 125 8.91 -10.75 -20.22
C PHE A 125 9.82 -11.39 -21.27
N ALA A 126 9.95 -12.72 -21.28
CA ALA A 126 10.69 -13.48 -22.29
C ALA A 126 9.92 -13.64 -23.61
N GLN A 127 8.61 -13.33 -23.63
CA GLN A 127 7.81 -13.39 -24.86
C GLN A 127 8.30 -12.37 -25.91
N PRO A 128 8.05 -12.62 -27.22
CA PRO A 128 8.42 -11.68 -28.28
C PRO A 128 7.89 -10.27 -28.02
N ASN A 129 8.69 -9.26 -28.37
CA ASN A 129 8.40 -7.83 -28.16
C ASN A 129 8.38 -7.36 -26.70
N HIS A 130 8.83 -8.18 -25.75
CA HIS A 130 9.00 -7.79 -24.35
C HIS A 130 10.47 -7.62 -23.97
N LEU A 131 10.71 -6.97 -22.82
CA LEU A 131 12.02 -6.47 -22.41
C LEU A 131 13.11 -7.56 -22.35
N PHE A 132 12.74 -8.79 -21.97
CA PHE A 132 13.73 -9.88 -21.82
C PHE A 132 13.78 -10.82 -23.02
N HIS A 133 13.02 -10.55 -24.09
CA HIS A 133 12.90 -11.45 -25.23
C HIS A 133 14.25 -11.98 -25.74
N LEU A 134 15.18 -11.07 -26.02
CA LEU A 134 16.51 -11.41 -26.54
C LEU A 134 17.31 -12.28 -25.56
N ALA A 135 17.23 -11.98 -24.26
CA ALA A 135 17.95 -12.73 -23.23
C ALA A 135 17.49 -14.20 -23.12
N PHE A 136 16.26 -14.51 -23.53
CA PHE A 136 15.69 -15.85 -23.48
C PHE A 136 15.51 -16.49 -24.86
N GLU A 137 16.04 -15.87 -25.92
CA GLU A 137 15.96 -16.43 -27.26
C GLU A 137 16.91 -17.64 -27.40
N ARG A 138 16.45 -18.72 -28.05
CA ARG A 138 17.25 -19.94 -28.22
C ARG A 138 18.64 -19.73 -28.86
N PRO A 139 18.83 -18.81 -29.82
CA PRO A 139 20.17 -18.53 -30.34
C PRO A 139 21.13 -18.00 -29.28
N GLU A 140 20.66 -17.12 -28.40
CA GLU A 140 21.47 -16.49 -27.34
C GLU A 140 21.80 -17.48 -26.22
N LEU A 141 20.86 -18.36 -25.85
CA LEU A 141 21.06 -19.35 -24.79
C LEU A 141 22.09 -20.45 -25.14
N LYS A 142 22.48 -20.58 -26.42
CA LYS A 142 23.51 -21.56 -26.84
C LYS A 142 24.92 -21.18 -26.40
N ASN A 143 25.13 -19.91 -26.06
CA ASN A 143 26.44 -19.40 -25.67
C ASN A 143 26.46 -19.00 -24.19
N GLU A 144 27.64 -19.07 -23.57
CA GLU A 144 27.82 -18.72 -22.15
C GLU A 144 27.39 -17.26 -21.83
N PRO A 145 27.66 -16.26 -22.70
CA PRO A 145 27.19 -14.89 -22.47
C PRO A 145 25.66 -14.74 -22.38
N GLY A 146 24.89 -15.33 -23.29
CA GLY A 146 23.43 -15.25 -23.31
C GLY A 146 22.81 -15.99 -22.13
N HIS A 147 23.36 -17.15 -21.76
CA HIS A 147 22.96 -17.84 -20.52
C HIS A 147 23.20 -16.98 -19.27
N LYS A 148 24.35 -16.28 -19.20
CA LYS A 148 24.63 -15.31 -18.13
C LYS A 148 23.66 -14.12 -18.13
N ASP A 149 23.22 -13.66 -19.31
CA ASP A 149 22.26 -12.56 -19.42
C ASP A 149 20.86 -12.98 -18.93
N ALA A 150 20.38 -14.17 -19.31
CA ALA A 150 19.11 -14.72 -18.81
C ALA A 150 19.09 -14.82 -17.27
N LEU A 151 20.13 -15.42 -16.68
CA LEU A 151 20.31 -15.49 -15.23
C LEU A 151 20.38 -14.10 -14.60
N SER A 152 20.98 -13.11 -15.28
CA SER A 152 21.03 -11.73 -14.81
C SER A 152 19.63 -11.11 -14.71
N ARG A 153 18.76 -11.31 -15.71
CA ARG A 153 17.37 -10.82 -15.70
C ARG A 153 16.55 -11.43 -14.56
N ILE A 154 16.63 -12.76 -14.40
CA ILE A 154 15.95 -13.48 -13.30
C ILE A 154 16.43 -12.97 -11.95
N ARG A 155 17.74 -12.77 -11.78
CA ARG A 155 18.31 -12.22 -10.55
C ARG A 155 17.80 -10.80 -10.28
N GLY A 156 17.75 -9.96 -11.31
CA GLY A 156 17.19 -8.60 -11.20
C GLY A 156 15.74 -8.60 -10.71
N LEU A 157 14.91 -9.51 -11.24
CA LEU A 157 13.53 -9.69 -10.79
C LEU A 157 13.44 -10.13 -9.32
N ALA A 158 14.27 -11.08 -8.91
CA ALA A 158 14.30 -11.55 -7.52
C ALA A 158 14.70 -10.44 -6.55
N MET A 159 15.74 -9.66 -6.89
CA MET A 159 16.17 -8.51 -6.11
C MET A 159 15.09 -7.43 -6.03
N LEU A 160 14.40 -7.17 -7.15
CA LEU A 160 13.30 -6.22 -7.20
C LEU A 160 12.14 -6.66 -6.29
N ALA A 161 11.72 -7.92 -6.40
CA ALA A 161 10.65 -8.48 -5.58
C ALA A 161 10.98 -8.34 -4.09
N TYR A 162 12.22 -8.65 -3.70
CA TYR A 162 12.63 -8.55 -2.31
C TYR A 162 12.66 -7.11 -1.80
N ASN A 163 13.19 -6.18 -2.58
CA ASN A 163 13.14 -4.75 -2.25
C ASN A 163 11.70 -4.26 -2.07
N LEU A 164 10.76 -4.67 -2.93
CA LEU A 164 9.36 -4.28 -2.79
C LEU A 164 8.72 -4.89 -1.54
N ILE A 165 9.02 -6.15 -1.21
CA ILE A 165 8.53 -6.80 0.02
C ILE A 165 8.99 -6.01 1.25
N VAL A 166 10.27 -5.63 1.31
CA VAL A 166 10.80 -4.80 2.41
C VAL A 166 10.16 -3.41 2.42
N ASN A 167 9.95 -2.79 1.27
CA ASN A 167 9.31 -1.47 1.17
C ASN A 167 7.85 -1.50 1.66
N TYR A 168 7.13 -2.58 1.38
CA TYR A 168 5.74 -2.78 1.82
C TYR A 168 5.62 -3.09 3.32
N THR A 169 6.68 -3.62 3.95
CA THR A 169 6.59 -4.17 5.32
C THR A 169 7.39 -3.40 6.35
N LEU A 170 8.58 -2.89 6.03
CA LEU A 170 9.49 -2.30 7.02
C LEU A 170 9.76 -0.81 6.81
N MET A 171 9.36 -0.25 5.67
CA MET A 171 9.66 1.14 5.32
C MET A 171 8.40 2.00 5.27
N PRO A 172 8.55 3.34 5.43
CA PRO A 172 7.50 4.28 5.04
C PRO A 172 7.17 4.10 3.55
N PRO A 173 5.88 4.22 3.15
CA PRO A 173 5.45 3.95 1.79
C PRO A 173 6.12 4.92 0.80
N SER A 174 6.97 4.36 -0.06
CA SER A 174 7.64 5.11 -1.12
C SER A 174 6.67 5.57 -2.21
N ASN A 175 7.11 6.52 -3.04
CA ASN A 175 6.32 6.99 -4.19
C ASN A 175 5.93 5.86 -5.15
N VAL A 176 6.78 4.84 -5.31
CA VAL A 176 6.48 3.67 -6.15
C VAL A 176 5.34 2.85 -5.55
N VAL A 177 5.38 2.59 -4.23
CA VAL A 177 4.30 1.90 -3.51
C VAL A 177 2.98 2.65 -3.64
N ARG A 178 3.00 3.98 -3.47
CA ARG A 178 1.81 4.83 -3.67
C ARG A 178 1.23 4.70 -5.08
N LYS A 179 2.08 4.68 -6.11
CA LYS A 179 1.66 4.48 -7.51
C LYS A 179 1.09 3.08 -7.75
N ILE A 180 1.72 2.04 -7.18
CA ILE A 180 1.19 0.66 -7.25
C ILE A 180 -0.21 0.61 -6.64
N GLU A 181 -0.39 1.10 -5.42
CA GLU A 181 -1.67 1.08 -4.72
C GLU A 181 -2.74 1.94 -5.41
N ALA A 182 -2.35 3.02 -6.11
CA ALA A 182 -3.27 3.80 -6.93
C ALA A 182 -3.76 3.04 -8.18
N VAL A 183 -2.90 2.23 -8.81
CA VAL A 183 -3.24 1.46 -10.02
C VAL A 183 -3.94 0.14 -9.68
N LYS A 184 -3.50 -0.52 -8.60
CA LYS A 184 -4.01 -1.80 -8.11
C LYS A 184 -4.11 -1.74 -6.57
N PRO A 185 -5.24 -1.27 -6.02
CA PRO A 185 -5.44 -1.23 -4.58
C PRO A 185 -5.28 -2.60 -3.92
N ALA A 186 -4.83 -2.63 -2.66
CA ALA A 186 -4.79 -3.85 -1.86
C ALA A 186 -6.18 -4.51 -1.73
N SER A 187 -6.25 -5.82 -1.96
CA SER A 187 -7.49 -6.59 -1.78
C SER A 187 -8.01 -6.56 -0.33
N GLN A 188 -7.10 -6.35 0.63
CA GLN A 188 -7.43 -6.12 2.04
C GLN A 188 -6.94 -4.73 2.46
N PRO A 189 -7.81 -3.69 2.46
CA PRO A 189 -7.40 -2.32 2.78
C PRO A 189 -6.76 -2.15 4.16
N ARG A 190 -7.16 -2.96 5.15
CA ARG A 190 -6.54 -3.02 6.48
C ARG A 190 -5.04 -3.38 6.47
N LEU A 191 -4.59 -4.09 5.44
CA LEU A 191 -3.19 -4.49 5.25
C LEU A 191 -2.46 -3.59 4.25
N SER A 192 -3.12 -2.56 3.70
CA SER A 192 -2.49 -1.65 2.75
C SER A 192 -1.22 -1.05 3.36
N PRO A 193 -0.12 -0.87 2.60
CA PRO A 193 1.07 -0.17 3.09
C PRO A 193 0.80 1.32 3.39
N LEU A 194 -0.26 1.90 2.84
CA LEU A 194 -0.63 3.30 3.02
C LEU A 194 -1.39 3.52 4.34
N PRO A 195 -0.84 4.30 5.30
CA PRO A 195 -1.50 4.58 6.57
C PRO A 195 -2.89 5.21 6.41
N GLU A 196 -3.06 6.08 5.41
CA GLU A 196 -4.33 6.73 5.10
C GLU A 196 -5.42 5.75 4.65
N VAL A 197 -5.05 4.71 3.89
CA VAL A 197 -5.98 3.66 3.44
C VAL A 197 -6.39 2.78 4.61
N ARG A 198 -5.43 2.38 5.45
CA ARG A 198 -5.71 1.60 6.67
C ARG A 198 -6.64 2.37 7.61
N ARG A 199 -6.31 3.64 7.88
CA ARG A 199 -7.11 4.51 8.75
C ARG A 199 -8.52 4.71 8.21
N ARG A 200 -8.67 4.94 6.90
CA ARG A 200 -9.99 5.05 6.28
C ARG A 200 -10.81 3.78 6.47
N TRP A 201 -10.22 2.62 6.21
CA TRP A 201 -10.88 1.33 6.42
C TRP A 201 -11.28 1.13 7.89
N GLU A 202 -10.38 1.44 8.83
CA GLU A 202 -10.67 1.38 10.27
C GLU A 202 -11.87 2.26 10.63
N LEU A 203 -11.90 3.52 10.19
CA LEU A 203 -12.99 4.44 10.47
C LEU A 203 -14.33 4.00 9.86
N GLU A 204 -14.30 3.45 8.63
CA GLU A 204 -15.50 2.91 7.97
C GLU A 204 -16.07 1.67 8.67
N HIS A 205 -15.27 0.97 9.48
CA HIS A 205 -15.66 -0.27 10.17
C HIS A 205 -15.71 -0.10 11.70
N MET A 206 -15.57 1.11 12.23
CA MET A 206 -15.81 1.43 13.63
C MET A 206 -17.31 1.63 13.89
N ASP A 207 -17.76 1.22 15.08
CA ASP A 207 -19.09 1.60 15.55
C ASP A 207 -19.15 3.11 15.84
N VAL A 208 -20.35 3.71 15.76
CA VAL A 208 -20.55 5.15 15.95
C VAL A 208 -20.06 5.60 17.33
N GLY A 209 -20.22 4.77 18.37
CA GLY A 209 -19.71 5.05 19.71
C GLY A 209 -18.18 5.11 19.78
N ASP A 210 -17.49 4.20 19.09
CA ASP A 210 -16.02 4.15 19.03
C ASP A 210 -15.46 5.25 18.12
N LEU A 211 -16.17 5.57 17.04
CA LEU A 211 -15.83 6.69 16.16
C LEU A 211 -15.92 8.01 16.92
N ARG A 212 -17.01 8.21 17.68
CA ARG A 212 -17.22 9.34 18.56
C ARG A 212 -16.07 9.43 19.56
N LYS A 213 -15.75 8.37 20.27
CA LYS A 213 -14.61 8.35 21.20
C LYS A 213 -13.28 8.68 20.51
N THR A 214 -12.98 8.08 19.35
CA THR A 214 -11.70 8.24 18.65
C THR A 214 -11.49 9.65 18.08
N VAL A 215 -12.56 10.29 17.59
CA VAL A 215 -12.53 11.66 17.08
C VAL A 215 -12.51 12.66 18.23
N LEU A 216 -13.32 12.45 19.26
CA LEU A 216 -13.44 13.34 20.41
C LEU A 216 -12.18 13.30 21.29
N ASP A 217 -11.67 12.13 21.66
CA ASP A 217 -10.52 11.98 22.57
C ASP A 217 -9.22 12.59 22.01
N ARG A 218 -9.11 12.78 20.68
CA ARG A 218 -7.93 13.42 20.05
C ARG A 218 -7.87 14.92 20.25
N HIS A 219 -9.01 15.56 20.51
CA HIS A 219 -9.13 17.01 20.70
C HIS A 219 -9.52 17.38 22.13
N ARG A 220 -10.02 16.41 22.89
CA ARG A 220 -10.38 16.52 24.29
C ARG A 220 -9.12 16.51 25.14
N LYS A 221 -8.54 17.69 25.37
CA LYS A 221 -7.48 17.90 26.39
C LYS A 221 -8.09 17.84 27.80
N ASP A 222 -8.69 16.70 28.14
CA ASP A 222 -9.38 16.47 29.42
C ASP A 222 -10.65 17.33 29.68
N GLU A 223 -11.18 18.04 28.68
CA GLU A 223 -12.45 18.79 28.78
C GLU A 223 -13.67 17.83 28.82
N ASP A 224 -14.78 18.20 29.47
CA ASP A 224 -15.99 17.37 29.45
C ASP A 224 -16.65 17.38 28.05
N GLU A 225 -17.26 16.26 27.66
CA GLU A 225 -17.71 16.02 26.28
C GLU A 225 -18.76 17.03 25.84
N ARG A 226 -19.65 17.33 26.79
CA ARG A 226 -20.73 18.30 26.63
C ARG A 226 -20.15 19.70 26.41
N GLU A 227 -19.15 20.10 27.20
CA GLU A 227 -18.54 21.43 27.11
C GLU A 227 -17.74 21.61 25.82
N TRP A 228 -17.01 20.59 25.38
CA TRP A 228 -16.23 20.63 24.15
C TRP A 228 -17.11 20.67 22.89
N LEU A 229 -18.17 19.84 22.84
CA LEU A 229 -19.14 19.87 21.73
C LEU A 229 -19.85 21.22 21.65
N ILE A 230 -20.23 21.77 22.81
CA ILE A 230 -20.80 23.12 22.91
C ILE A 230 -19.83 24.15 22.33
N LYS A 231 -18.53 24.07 22.65
CA LYS A 231 -17.50 24.99 22.15
C LYS A 231 -17.30 24.94 20.63
N ILE A 232 -17.32 23.75 20.02
CA ILE A 232 -17.24 23.60 18.54
C ILE A 232 -18.49 24.15 17.86
N PHE A 233 -19.68 23.79 18.38
CA PHE A 233 -20.92 24.36 17.86
C PHE A 233 -20.94 25.89 18.01
N MET A 234 -20.29 26.44 19.03
CA MET A 234 -20.18 27.89 19.22
C MET A 234 -19.14 28.55 18.32
N GLU A 235 -18.05 27.89 17.90
CA GLU A 235 -17.10 28.46 16.93
C GLU A 235 -17.78 28.68 15.57
N ASP A 236 -18.59 27.73 15.10
CA ASP A 236 -19.39 27.89 13.88
C ASP A 236 -20.52 28.93 14.01
N VAL A 237 -21.07 29.15 15.22
CA VAL A 237 -22.17 30.11 15.46
C VAL A 237 -21.67 31.53 15.77
N LYS A 238 -20.49 31.68 16.37
CA LYS A 238 -19.87 33.00 16.62
C LYS A 238 -19.52 33.72 15.33
N ASP A 239 -19.10 32.97 14.31
CA ASP A 239 -18.79 33.52 12.99
C ASP A 239 -20.07 34.00 12.25
N ASP A 240 -21.25 33.50 12.61
CA ASP A 240 -22.51 33.82 11.94
C ASP A 240 -23.42 34.82 12.70
N VAL A 241 -23.36 34.92 14.04
CA VAL A 241 -24.41 35.64 14.80
C VAL A 241 -23.95 36.50 15.99
N GLY A 242 -22.66 36.53 16.35
CA GLY A 242 -22.20 37.40 17.46
C GLY A 242 -22.90 37.11 18.80
N ALA A 243 -23.22 35.84 19.09
CA ALA A 243 -23.92 35.44 20.32
C ALA A 243 -22.94 35.04 21.43
N THR A 244 -23.31 35.33 22.68
CA THR A 244 -22.58 34.94 23.90
C THR A 244 -23.47 34.07 24.77
N LEU A 245 -22.91 33.07 25.44
CA LEU A 245 -23.67 32.09 26.21
C LEU A 245 -23.30 32.13 27.68
N VAL A 246 -24.33 32.17 28.53
CA VAL A 246 -24.21 32.09 29.99
C VAL A 246 -24.67 30.70 30.41
N VAL A 247 -23.73 29.90 30.92
CA VAL A 247 -24.04 28.60 31.55
C VAL A 247 -24.35 28.87 33.01
N LYS A 248 -25.57 28.54 33.45
CA LYS A 248 -25.97 28.66 34.85
C LYS A 248 -25.46 27.47 35.65
N GLU A 249 -25.27 27.65 36.96
CA GLU A 249 -24.77 26.61 37.89
C GLU A 249 -25.65 25.34 37.90
N ASP A 250 -26.89 25.44 37.43
CA ASP A 250 -27.87 24.35 37.37
C ASP A 250 -27.73 23.47 36.10
N GLY A 251 -26.78 23.81 35.20
CA GLY A 251 -26.53 23.09 33.95
C GLY A 251 -27.43 23.51 32.77
N ASP A 252 -28.23 24.56 32.97
CA ASP A 252 -29.01 25.23 31.92
C ASP A 252 -28.14 26.23 31.14
N VAL A 253 -28.31 26.22 29.82
CA VAL A 253 -27.47 26.95 28.87
C VAL A 253 -28.36 27.98 28.16
N ILE A 254 -28.08 29.28 28.37
CA ILE A 254 -28.89 30.39 27.82
C ILE A 254 -28.08 31.17 26.78
N VAL A 255 -28.63 31.29 25.57
CA VAL A 255 -28.05 32.07 24.47
C VAL A 255 -28.47 33.53 24.59
N GLU A 256 -27.51 34.42 24.86
CA GLU A 256 -27.69 35.87 24.79
C GLU A 256 -27.13 36.39 23.45
N VAL A 257 -27.99 36.91 22.60
CA VAL A 257 -27.59 37.56 21.34
C VAL A 257 -27.47 39.05 21.62
N GLU A 258 -26.34 39.69 21.28
CA GLU A 258 -26.21 41.15 21.41
C GLU A 258 -27.29 41.84 20.58
N GLU A 259 -28.15 42.63 21.24
CA GLU A 259 -29.16 43.46 20.58
C GLU A 259 -28.47 44.50 19.68
N GLY A 260 -28.35 44.15 18.40
CA GLY A 260 -27.75 45.00 17.37
C GLY A 260 -27.48 44.31 16.02
N ALA A 261 -27.45 42.98 15.96
CA ALA A 261 -27.23 42.26 14.71
C ALA A 261 -28.49 42.21 13.83
N GLN A 262 -28.48 42.96 12.71
CA GLN A 262 -29.49 42.84 11.65
C GLN A 262 -29.44 41.44 11.03
N VAL A 263 -30.53 40.67 11.19
CA VAL A 263 -30.71 39.38 10.53
C VAL A 263 -30.97 39.61 9.03
N GLY A 264 -29.90 39.57 8.24
CA GLY A 264 -29.98 39.47 6.78
C GLY A 264 -30.47 38.08 6.40
N GLY A 265 -31.67 37.98 5.82
CA GLY A 265 -32.31 36.72 5.49
C GLY A 265 -31.48 35.82 4.57
N VAL A 266 -31.14 34.63 5.06
CA VAL A 266 -30.53 33.57 4.26
C VAL A 266 -31.64 32.73 3.62
N LYS A 267 -31.85 32.90 2.30
CA LYS A 267 -32.59 31.94 1.47
C LYS A 267 -31.77 30.65 1.37
N ARG A 268 -32.17 29.60 2.08
CA ARG A 268 -31.68 28.23 1.84
C ARG A 268 -32.46 27.64 0.65
N LYS A 269 -31.77 27.41 -0.48
CA LYS A 269 -32.25 26.53 -1.56
C LYS A 269 -32.10 25.09 -1.06
N PHE A 270 -33.21 24.46 -0.68
CA PHE A 270 -33.31 23.00 -0.70
C PHE A 270 -33.83 22.62 -2.09
N GLY A 271 -33.07 21.78 -2.79
CA GLY A 271 -33.53 21.12 -4.01
C GLY A 271 -34.40 19.95 -3.63
N GLU A 272 -35.70 20.07 -3.82
CA GLU A 272 -36.63 18.94 -3.89
C GLU A 272 -36.97 18.74 -5.37
N GLY A 273 -36.69 17.54 -5.86
CA GLY A 273 -37.16 17.07 -7.15
C GLY A 273 -38.59 16.56 -7.01
N GLU A 274 -39.51 17.19 -7.72
CA GLU A 274 -40.78 16.60 -8.13
C GLU A 274 -40.91 16.83 -9.64
N GLU A 275 -40.60 15.81 -10.43
CA GLU A 275 -41.12 15.71 -11.79
C GLU A 275 -42.57 15.23 -11.70
N SER A 276 -43.50 16.09 -12.13
CA SER A 276 -44.89 15.78 -12.42
C SER A 276 -45.08 15.70 -13.93
N GLU A 277 -45.66 14.60 -14.39
CA GLU A 277 -46.34 14.49 -15.68
C GLU A 277 -47.56 15.41 -15.70
N GLU A 278 -47.80 16.11 -16.82
CA GLU A 278 -49.14 16.32 -17.40
C GLU A 278 -49.03 16.93 -18.81
N ILE A 279 -49.35 16.13 -19.84
CA ILE A 279 -50.41 16.41 -20.84
C ILE A 279 -51.13 15.08 -21.09
#